data_AF-F2RY37-F1
#
_entry.id   AF-F2RY37-F1
#
_cell.length_a   1.000
_cell.length_b   1.000
_cell.length_c   1.000
_cell.angle_alpha   90.00
_cell.angle_beta   90.00
_cell.angle_gamma   90.00
#
_symmetry.space_group_name_H-M   'P 1'
#
loop_
_entity.id
_entity.type
_entity.pdbx_description
1 polymer ?
#
loop_
_entity_poly.entity_id
_entity_poly.type
_entity_poly.pdbx_seq_one_letter_code
_entity_poly.pdbx_strand_id
1 'polypeptide(L)'
;MGWLWNSSSPATAEPAQKTEPSPPANDSHPLPSNLATEQSTPQVKPLGRDEIAEAEFKELLKSLDNSTSSTEQHAPSTSKSRTSKPLPSQSIHFESPSTQFQSDSLYPKTMSCRTAFDYAYFCQSFGGQWVNVYRYGELRSCSEHWSDFWFCMRSKSLPDEEREKAISDRYRRKAIKYKTGPSSEDIWELRKEPVVGAFQGDYLAFEREMERLKQRGNDAKANGANTMEA
;
A
#
# COMPACT_ATOMS: atom_id res chain seq x y z
N MET A 1 4.37 5.58 -49.13
CA MET A 1 5.20 4.69 -48.30
C MET A 1 4.27 3.62 -47.73
N GLY A 2 3.84 2.65 -48.55
CA GLY A 2 4.47 1.32 -48.62
C GLY A 2 3.65 0.35 -47.77
N TRP A 3 2.40 0.04 -48.14
CA TRP A 3 2.00 -1.11 -48.99
C TRP A 3 2.55 -2.45 -48.47
N LEU A 4 1.72 -3.23 -47.77
CA LEU A 4 1.23 -4.61 -48.06
C LEU A 4 2.36 -5.67 -48.17
N TRP A 5 2.21 -6.95 -47.85
CA TRP A 5 1.52 -8.03 -48.56
C TRP A 5 1.60 -9.23 -47.57
N ASN A 6 0.49 -9.84 -47.19
CA ASN A 6 -0.14 -11.00 -47.81
C ASN A 6 0.48 -12.37 -47.45
N SER A 7 -0.41 -13.24 -46.97
CA SER A 7 -0.42 -14.71 -46.91
C SER A 7 0.66 -15.45 -46.11
N SER A 8 0.23 -16.16 -45.07
CA SER A 8 0.91 -17.34 -44.53
C SER A 8 -0.06 -18.51 -44.50
N SER A 9 0.32 -19.62 -45.15
CA SER A 9 -0.22 -20.97 -44.95
C SER A 9 0.71 -21.99 -45.63
N PRO A 10 0.76 -23.25 -45.16
CA PRO A 10 1.98 -23.82 -44.58
C PRO A 10 2.48 -25.10 -45.29
N ALA A 11 3.75 -25.47 -45.12
CA ALA A 11 4.25 -26.85 -45.28
C ALA A 11 5.70 -27.05 -44.77
N THR A 12 5.83 -27.91 -43.75
CA THR A 12 6.75 -29.06 -43.56
C THR A 12 8.12 -29.15 -44.27
N ALA A 13 9.13 -29.47 -43.44
CA ALA A 13 10.39 -30.23 -43.65
C ALA A 13 11.70 -29.54 -44.14
N GLU A 14 12.75 -29.79 -43.35
CA GLU A 14 14.23 -29.72 -43.52
C GLU A 14 14.83 -30.08 -44.92
N PRO A 15 16.17 -29.98 -45.16
CA PRO A 15 17.25 -29.17 -44.57
C PRO A 15 18.24 -28.57 -45.63
N ALA A 16 19.33 -27.95 -45.15
CA ALA A 16 20.69 -27.87 -45.76
C ALA A 16 21.26 -26.50 -46.22
N GLN A 17 22.27 -26.05 -45.45
CA GLN A 17 23.60 -25.52 -45.81
C GLN A 17 23.77 -24.55 -47.01
N LYS A 18 24.40 -23.38 -46.73
CA LYS A 18 25.82 -23.05 -47.03
C LYS A 18 26.03 -21.58 -47.49
N THR A 19 27.11 -20.99 -46.98
CA THR A 19 27.99 -19.95 -47.59
C THR A 19 27.66 -18.45 -47.47
N GLU A 20 28.38 -17.82 -46.53
CA GLU A 20 29.07 -16.51 -46.52
C GLU A 20 29.97 -16.28 -47.78
N PRO A 21 30.67 -15.14 -48.08
CA PRO A 21 30.70 -13.74 -47.56
C PRO A 21 30.59 -12.61 -48.63
N SER A 22 30.40 -11.36 -48.21
CA SER A 22 31.36 -10.22 -48.39
C SER A 22 30.67 -8.84 -48.52
N PRO A 23 31.23 -7.77 -47.90
CA PRO A 23 30.74 -6.38 -47.94
C PRO A 23 31.43 -5.56 -49.06
N PRO A 24 31.04 -4.31 -49.36
CA PRO A 24 31.68 -3.17 -48.69
C PRO A 24 30.89 -1.83 -48.63
N ALA A 25 31.46 -0.92 -47.83
CA ALA A 25 31.55 0.53 -48.01
C ALA A 25 30.34 1.42 -47.69
N ASN A 26 30.44 2.03 -46.50
CA ASN A 26 29.96 3.38 -46.18
C ASN A 26 30.52 4.40 -47.18
N ASP A 27 29.67 5.31 -47.64
CA ASP A 27 30.09 6.64 -48.05
C ASP A 27 29.16 7.71 -47.47
N SER A 28 29.77 8.84 -47.16
CA SER A 28 29.35 9.79 -46.14
C SER A 28 28.90 11.12 -46.77
N HIS A 29 27.72 11.62 -46.36
CA HIS A 29 27.26 13.03 -46.39
C HIS A 29 27.18 13.77 -47.76
N PRO A 30 26.51 14.95 -47.90
CA PRO A 30 25.84 15.79 -46.91
C PRO A 30 24.40 16.26 -47.28
N LEU A 31 23.76 16.84 -46.27
CA LEU A 31 22.50 17.60 -46.28
C LEU A 31 22.70 18.99 -46.94
N PRO A 32 21.75 19.55 -47.70
CA PRO A 32 21.77 20.95 -48.06
C PRO A 32 20.93 21.80 -47.10
N SER A 33 21.57 22.87 -46.64
CA SER A 33 21.02 24.05 -45.98
C SER A 33 20.20 24.93 -46.94
N ASN A 34 19.23 25.66 -46.40
CA ASN A 34 19.02 27.09 -46.63
C ASN A 34 18.07 27.62 -45.53
N LEU A 35 18.55 28.45 -44.59
CA LEU A 35 18.67 29.93 -44.65
C LEU A 35 17.35 30.62 -45.04
N ALA A 36 16.91 31.72 -44.44
CA ALA A 36 17.16 32.47 -43.22
C ALA A 36 16.19 33.66 -43.31
N THR A 37 15.60 34.14 -42.22
CA THR A 37 15.32 35.58 -42.06
C THR A 37 15.42 35.92 -40.58
N GLU A 38 16.36 36.80 -40.29
CA GLU A 38 16.72 37.35 -39.00
C GLU A 38 15.61 38.27 -38.46
N GLN A 39 15.38 38.23 -37.15
CA GLN A 39 15.04 39.47 -36.43
C GLN A 39 15.47 39.36 -34.96
N SER A 40 16.33 40.29 -34.57
CA SER A 40 16.92 40.46 -33.25
C SER A 40 15.94 41.12 -32.27
N THR A 41 15.89 40.65 -31.02
CA THR A 41 15.45 41.40 -29.81
C THR A 41 15.77 40.57 -28.55
N PRO A 42 15.91 41.20 -27.37
CA PRO A 42 16.81 40.77 -26.30
C PRO A 42 16.28 39.65 -25.41
N GLN A 43 17.22 38.83 -24.93
CA GLN A 43 17.08 37.76 -23.94
C GLN A 43 16.23 38.17 -22.72
N VAL A 44 15.04 37.60 -22.59
CA VAL A 44 14.40 37.35 -21.30
C VAL A 44 14.39 35.84 -21.12
N LYS A 45 15.28 35.37 -20.24
CA LYS A 45 15.27 33.98 -19.77
C LYS A 45 13.87 33.70 -19.22
N PRO A 46 13.08 32.78 -19.79
CA PRO A 46 11.77 32.46 -19.21
C PRO A 46 12.04 31.87 -17.83
N LEU A 47 11.47 32.50 -16.80
CA LEU A 47 11.43 31.98 -15.42
C LEU A 47 11.04 30.50 -15.51
N GLY A 48 11.90 29.65 -14.99
CA GLY A 48 11.81 28.21 -15.19
C GLY A 48 10.52 27.67 -14.59
N ARG A 49 9.99 26.59 -15.18
CA ARG A 49 8.87 25.81 -14.60
C ARG A 49 9.09 25.51 -13.11
N ASP A 50 10.34 25.31 -12.72
CA ASP A 50 10.73 25.00 -11.35
C ASP A 50 10.59 26.21 -10.40
N GLU A 51 10.80 27.43 -10.88
CA GLU A 51 10.64 28.66 -10.09
C GLU A 51 9.16 28.97 -9.82
N ILE A 52 8.29 28.62 -10.79
CA ILE A 52 6.82 28.67 -10.62
C ILE A 52 6.36 27.62 -9.59
N ALA A 53 6.86 26.39 -9.68
CA ALA A 53 6.50 25.33 -8.75
C ALA A 53 6.95 25.64 -7.31
N GLU A 54 8.10 26.28 -7.14
CA GLU A 54 8.61 26.68 -5.83
C GLU A 54 7.79 27.83 -5.23
N ALA A 55 7.30 28.76 -6.06
CA ALA A 55 6.37 29.81 -5.63
C ALA A 55 5.03 29.24 -5.16
N GLU A 56 4.43 28.30 -5.92
CA GLU A 56 3.18 27.63 -5.56
C GLU A 56 3.32 26.78 -4.28
N PHE A 57 4.44 26.06 -4.14
CA PHE A 57 4.71 25.25 -2.96
C PHE A 57 4.88 26.11 -1.69
N LYS A 58 5.56 27.25 -1.81
CA LYS A 58 5.77 28.19 -0.70
C LYS A 58 4.46 28.85 -0.25
N GLU A 59 3.56 29.13 -1.19
CA GLU A 59 2.22 29.64 -0.87
C GLU A 59 1.40 28.60 -0.08
N LEU A 60 1.47 27.33 -0.50
CA LEU A 60 0.79 26.23 0.19
C LEU A 60 1.32 26.04 1.62
N LEU A 61 2.64 26.06 1.82
CA LEU A 61 3.24 25.98 3.16
C LEU A 61 2.79 27.12 4.07
N LYS A 62 2.77 28.35 3.54
CA LYS A 62 2.29 29.52 4.28
C LYS A 62 0.82 29.41 4.69
N SER A 63 -0.02 28.80 3.84
CA SER A 63 -1.43 28.56 4.16
C SER A 63 -1.62 27.55 5.31
N LEU A 64 -0.77 26.51 5.37
CA LEU A 64 -0.83 25.50 6.42
C LEU A 64 -0.40 26.07 7.77
N ASP A 65 0.71 26.81 7.83
CA ASP A 65 1.19 27.44 9.07
C ASP A 65 0.18 28.44 9.66
N ASN A 66 -0.51 29.18 8.78
CA ASN A 66 -1.58 30.08 9.20
C ASN A 66 -2.82 29.31 9.72
N SER A 67 -3.08 28.12 9.17
CA SER A 67 -4.19 27.26 9.59
C SER A 67 -3.93 26.57 10.95
N THR A 68 -2.68 26.16 11.23
CA THR A 68 -2.29 25.62 12.55
C THR A 68 -2.25 26.69 13.64
N SER A 69 -1.94 27.94 13.29
CA SER A 69 -1.95 29.07 14.23
C SER A 69 -3.36 29.55 14.62
N SER A 70 -4.40 29.14 13.88
CA SER A 70 -5.79 29.58 14.08
C SER A 70 -6.68 28.56 14.81
N THR A 71 -6.10 27.50 15.40
CA THR A 71 -6.86 26.49 16.20
C THR A 71 -6.73 26.73 17.71
N GLU A 72 -6.73 27.99 18.14
CA GLU A 72 -7.16 28.36 19.48
C GLU A 72 -8.15 29.51 19.37
N GLN A 73 -9.36 29.31 19.93
CA GLN A 73 -10.49 30.25 19.96
C GLN A 73 -11.39 30.23 18.71
N HIS A 74 -12.32 29.27 18.67
CA HIS A 74 -13.77 29.54 18.64
C HIS A 74 -14.55 28.22 18.58
N ALA A 75 -14.96 27.74 19.76
CA ALA A 75 -16.00 26.74 19.91
C ALA A 75 -17.38 27.44 19.90
N PRO A 76 -18.35 27.02 19.06
CA PRO A 76 -19.74 27.36 19.29
C PRO A 76 -20.41 26.25 20.11
N SER A 77 -20.34 26.39 21.43
CA SER A 77 -21.27 25.77 22.36
C SER A 77 -22.65 26.40 22.16
N THR A 78 -23.62 25.66 21.62
CA THR A 78 -25.03 26.04 21.69
C THR A 78 -25.76 25.06 22.60
N SER A 79 -25.82 25.43 23.89
CA SER A 79 -26.69 24.84 24.88
C SER A 79 -28.15 25.24 24.57
N LYS A 80 -28.98 24.30 24.17
CA LYS A 80 -30.44 24.40 24.32
C LYS A 80 -30.90 23.34 25.31
N SER A 81 -31.32 23.82 26.48
CA SER A 81 -31.96 23.05 27.54
C SER A 81 -33.16 22.27 27.02
N ARG A 82 -33.22 20.96 27.31
CA ARG A 82 -34.47 20.21 27.38
C ARG A 82 -34.44 19.30 28.60
N THR A 83 -35.31 19.61 29.55
CA THR A 83 -35.74 18.79 30.67
C THR A 83 -36.28 17.45 30.17
N SER A 84 -35.72 16.33 30.61
CA SER A 84 -36.27 15.00 30.35
C SER A 84 -36.99 14.44 31.59
N LYS A 85 -38.29 14.22 31.44
CA LYS A 85 -39.12 13.34 32.27
C LYS A 85 -38.63 11.88 32.15
N PRO A 86 -38.80 11.04 33.18
CA PRO A 86 -38.46 9.62 33.10
C PRO A 86 -39.58 8.84 32.40
N LEU A 87 -39.21 7.94 31.48
CA LEU A 87 -40.10 6.98 30.80
C LEU A 87 -39.46 5.57 30.87
N PRO A 88 -40.21 4.48 30.64
CA PRO A 88 -40.32 3.38 31.58
C PRO A 88 -39.47 2.21 31.13
N SER A 89 -39.23 1.30 32.07
CA SER A 89 -38.64 -0.01 31.82
C SER A 89 -39.45 -0.75 30.75
N GLN A 90 -38.84 -1.04 29.60
CA GLN A 90 -39.35 -2.02 28.65
C GLN A 90 -38.34 -3.17 28.54
N SER A 91 -38.84 -4.34 28.92
CA SER A 91 -38.22 -5.65 28.90
C SER A 91 -37.69 -6.00 27.52
N ILE A 92 -36.41 -6.39 27.44
CA ILE A 92 -35.83 -7.00 26.24
C ILE A 92 -36.33 -8.44 26.15
N HIS A 93 -37.27 -8.68 25.24
CA HIS A 93 -37.49 -10.01 24.66
C HIS A 93 -36.31 -10.32 23.74
N PHE A 94 -35.50 -11.31 24.11
CA PHE A 94 -34.44 -11.84 23.26
C PHE A 94 -35.07 -12.82 22.27
N GLU A 95 -35.62 -12.29 21.18
CA GLU A 95 -35.99 -13.09 20.02
C GLU A 95 -34.74 -13.24 19.14
N SER A 96 -34.25 -14.49 19.05
CA SER A 96 -33.04 -14.84 18.30
C SER A 96 -33.17 -14.40 16.84
N PRO A 97 -32.32 -13.51 16.32
CA PRO A 97 -32.42 -13.11 14.93
C PRO A 97 -31.90 -14.25 14.06
N SER A 98 -32.80 -14.76 13.22
CA SER A 98 -32.57 -15.74 12.17
C SER A 98 -31.27 -15.43 11.41
N THR A 99 -30.30 -16.35 11.51
CA THR A 99 -28.92 -16.25 11.00
C THR A 99 -28.82 -16.26 9.46
N GLN A 100 -29.91 -16.02 8.74
CA GLN A 100 -30.02 -16.25 7.29
C GLN A 100 -30.09 -14.97 6.45
N PHE A 101 -30.44 -13.81 7.02
CA PHE A 101 -30.67 -12.58 6.24
C PHE A 101 -29.48 -11.62 6.14
N GLN A 102 -28.30 -11.99 6.66
CA GLN A 102 -27.11 -11.14 6.62
C GLN A 102 -25.96 -11.66 5.74
N SER A 103 -26.09 -12.82 5.08
CA SER A 103 -24.99 -13.38 4.28
C SER A 103 -24.75 -12.66 2.95
N ASP A 104 -25.80 -12.20 2.27
CA ASP A 104 -25.68 -11.58 0.94
C ASP A 104 -25.37 -10.08 0.99
N SER A 105 -25.61 -9.42 2.13
CA SER A 105 -25.22 -8.02 2.33
C SER A 105 -23.80 -7.86 2.88
N LEU A 106 -23.17 -8.93 3.35
CA LEU A 106 -21.85 -8.86 3.98
C LEU A 106 -20.75 -8.63 2.94
N TYR A 107 -20.94 -9.11 1.71
CA TYR A 107 -19.94 -9.04 0.66
C TYR A 107 -20.19 -7.86 -0.28
N PRO A 108 -19.15 -7.07 -0.59
CA PRO A 108 -19.28 -5.96 -1.51
C PRO A 108 -19.61 -6.48 -2.92
N LYS A 109 -20.55 -5.82 -3.59
CA LYS A 109 -20.99 -6.12 -4.96
C LYS A 109 -20.20 -5.38 -6.03
N THR A 110 -19.40 -4.39 -5.63
CA THR A 110 -18.59 -3.57 -6.53
C THR A 110 -17.09 -3.76 -6.25
N MET A 111 -16.28 -3.57 -7.29
CA MET A 111 -14.82 -3.59 -7.18
C MET A 111 -14.20 -2.59 -8.16
N SER A 112 -13.15 -1.90 -7.73
CA SER A 112 -12.41 -0.92 -8.54
C SER A 112 -11.17 -1.56 -9.17
N CYS A 113 -11.11 -1.59 -10.51
CA CYS A 113 -9.97 -2.21 -11.22
C CYS A 113 -8.68 -1.42 -11.06
N ARG A 114 -8.79 -0.09 -10.92
CA ARG A 114 -7.63 0.79 -10.70
C ARG A 114 -6.96 0.48 -9.37
N THR A 115 -7.74 0.41 -8.30
CA THR A 115 -7.24 0.05 -6.98
C THR A 115 -6.64 -1.36 -6.97
N ALA A 116 -7.29 -2.34 -7.62
CA ALA A 116 -6.74 -3.68 -7.74
C ALA A 116 -5.40 -3.73 -8.49
N PHE A 117 -5.23 -2.90 -9.53
CA PHE A 117 -3.97 -2.73 -10.24
C PHE A 117 -2.90 -2.11 -9.35
N ASP A 118 -3.24 -1.02 -8.66
CA ASP A 118 -2.29 -0.31 -7.79
C ASP A 118 -1.74 -1.28 -6.72
N TYR A 119 -2.60 -2.08 -6.08
CA TYR A 119 -2.16 -3.10 -5.12
C TYR A 119 -1.25 -4.17 -5.75
N ALA A 120 -1.60 -4.68 -6.94
CA ALA A 120 -0.77 -5.67 -7.62
C ALA A 120 0.62 -5.10 -7.99
N TYR A 121 0.66 -3.85 -8.46
CA TYR A 121 1.88 -3.15 -8.83
C TYR A 121 2.75 -2.83 -7.60
N PHE A 122 2.17 -2.33 -6.52
CA PHE A 122 2.89 -2.08 -5.27
C PHE A 122 3.44 -3.37 -4.66
N CYS A 123 2.70 -4.47 -4.75
CA CYS A 123 3.20 -5.77 -4.33
C CYS A 123 4.41 -6.18 -5.17
N GLN A 124 4.39 -6.02 -6.50
CA GLN A 124 5.52 -6.42 -7.34
C GLN A 124 6.71 -5.45 -7.25
N SER A 125 6.47 -4.22 -6.81
CA SER A 125 7.47 -3.18 -6.73
C SER A 125 8.59 -3.53 -5.74
N PHE A 126 9.83 -3.26 -6.14
CA PHE A 126 11.03 -3.61 -5.37
C PHE A 126 11.03 -3.01 -3.96
N GLY A 127 10.50 -1.78 -3.81
CA GLY A 127 10.41 -1.11 -2.51
C GLY A 127 9.52 -1.83 -1.51
N GLY A 128 8.41 -2.44 -1.95
CA GLY A 128 7.51 -3.20 -1.09
C GLY A 128 8.00 -4.62 -0.79
N GLN A 129 8.64 -5.27 -1.77
CA GLN A 129 9.17 -6.62 -1.63
C GLN A 129 10.39 -6.70 -0.71
N TRP A 130 11.26 -5.68 -0.71
CA TRP A 130 12.43 -5.70 0.18
C TRP A 130 12.03 -5.75 1.66
N VAL A 131 11.01 -5.02 2.09
CA VAL A 131 10.55 -5.09 3.48
C VAL A 131 10.07 -6.51 3.84
N ASN A 132 9.43 -7.21 2.90
CA ASN A 132 9.01 -8.60 3.10
C ASN A 132 10.21 -9.56 3.17
N VAL A 133 11.23 -9.38 2.33
CA VAL A 133 12.47 -10.18 2.41
C VAL A 133 13.19 -9.92 3.73
N TYR A 134 13.28 -8.66 4.17
CA TYR A 134 13.90 -8.32 5.45
C TYR A 134 13.16 -8.94 6.66
N ARG A 135 11.82 -8.95 6.63
CA ARG A 135 11.00 -9.46 7.75
C ARG A 135 10.80 -10.98 7.74
N TYR A 136 10.61 -11.58 6.56
CA TYR A 136 10.18 -12.97 6.41
C TYR A 136 11.18 -13.84 5.64
N GLY A 137 12.23 -13.26 5.06
CA GLY A 137 13.25 -14.00 4.31
C GLY A 137 12.80 -14.48 2.92
N GLU A 138 11.59 -14.12 2.50
CA GLU A 138 10.98 -14.61 1.27
C GLU A 138 10.31 -13.48 0.47
N LEU A 139 10.28 -13.63 -0.85
CA LEU A 139 9.46 -12.80 -1.72
C LEU A 139 8.01 -13.26 -1.59
N ARG A 140 7.11 -12.35 -1.21
CA ARG A 140 5.70 -12.69 -1.07
C ARG A 140 5.05 -12.89 -2.44
N SER A 141 4.23 -13.92 -2.58
CA SER A 141 3.50 -14.19 -3.82
C SER A 141 2.45 -13.11 -4.08
N CYS A 142 2.70 -12.25 -5.08
CA CYS A 142 1.75 -11.23 -5.53
C CYS A 142 0.64 -11.75 -6.45
N SER A 143 0.59 -13.06 -6.67
CA SER A 143 -0.37 -13.70 -7.59
C SER A 143 -1.83 -13.42 -7.22
N GLU A 144 -2.14 -13.28 -5.94
CA GLU A 144 -3.49 -13.00 -5.47
C GLU A 144 -3.98 -11.64 -5.94
N HIS A 145 -3.16 -10.60 -5.84
CA HIS A 145 -3.50 -9.24 -6.28
C HIS A 145 -3.60 -9.15 -7.82
N TRP A 146 -2.73 -9.87 -8.53
CA TRP A 146 -2.86 -10.00 -9.99
C TRP A 146 -4.14 -10.73 -10.42
N SER A 147 -4.53 -11.78 -9.68
CA SER A 147 -5.81 -12.44 -9.91
C SER A 147 -6.97 -11.45 -9.72
N ASP A 148 -6.84 -10.51 -8.77
CA ASP A 148 -7.84 -9.47 -8.51
C ASP A 148 -8.06 -8.55 -9.67
N PHE A 149 -6.95 -8.03 -10.19
CA PHE A 149 -6.93 -7.19 -11.36
C PHE A 149 -7.54 -7.88 -12.58
N TRP A 150 -7.07 -9.08 -12.93
CA TRP A 150 -7.54 -9.80 -14.12
C TRP A 150 -9.02 -10.17 -14.06
N PHE A 151 -9.49 -10.58 -12.89
CA PHE A 151 -10.92 -10.81 -12.68
C PHE A 151 -11.71 -9.50 -12.81
N CYS A 152 -11.22 -8.37 -12.30
CA CYS A 152 -11.89 -7.09 -12.46
C CYS A 152 -12.05 -6.71 -13.95
N MET A 153 -10.96 -6.85 -14.70
CA MET A 153 -10.94 -6.60 -16.14
C MET A 153 -11.93 -7.51 -16.90
N ARG A 154 -12.00 -8.79 -16.52
CA ARG A 154 -12.96 -9.75 -17.11
C ARG A 154 -14.40 -9.51 -16.66
N SER A 155 -14.62 -9.07 -15.42
CA SER A 155 -15.95 -8.77 -14.87
C SER A 155 -16.60 -7.57 -15.55
N LYS A 156 -15.79 -6.68 -16.14
CA LYS A 156 -16.26 -5.47 -16.80
C LYS A 156 -16.94 -5.72 -18.15
N SER A 157 -16.75 -6.89 -18.77
CA SER A 157 -17.48 -7.29 -19.98
C SER A 157 -18.78 -8.03 -19.71
N LEU A 158 -19.10 -8.32 -18.45
CA LEU A 158 -20.35 -8.98 -18.03
C LEU A 158 -21.45 -7.93 -17.81
N PRO A 159 -22.73 -8.31 -17.94
CA PRO A 159 -23.84 -7.44 -17.58
C PRO A 159 -23.83 -7.15 -16.07
N ASP A 160 -24.36 -5.99 -15.66
CA ASP A 160 -24.21 -5.47 -14.29
C ASP A 160 -24.72 -6.45 -13.22
N GLU A 161 -25.87 -7.10 -13.44
CA GLU A 161 -26.45 -8.09 -12.52
C GLU A 161 -25.56 -9.33 -12.32
N GLU A 162 -24.93 -9.83 -13.38
CA GLU A 162 -24.03 -10.99 -13.31
C GLU A 162 -22.67 -10.59 -12.73
N ARG A 163 -22.22 -9.37 -13.03
CA ARG A 163 -21.00 -8.79 -12.49
C ARG A 163 -21.09 -8.68 -10.97
N GLU A 164 -22.17 -8.12 -10.44
CA GLU A 164 -22.38 -7.98 -8.99
C GLU A 164 -22.36 -9.34 -8.27
N LYS A 165 -23.06 -10.33 -8.84
CA LYS A 165 -23.06 -11.71 -8.32
C LYS A 165 -21.66 -12.32 -8.35
N ALA A 166 -20.96 -12.23 -9.48
CA ALA A 166 -19.61 -12.75 -9.61
C ALA A 166 -18.62 -12.11 -8.62
N ILE A 167 -18.74 -10.79 -8.41
CA ILE A 167 -17.92 -10.05 -7.45
C ILE A 167 -18.21 -10.54 -6.02
N SER A 168 -19.49 -10.60 -5.64
CA SER A 168 -19.90 -11.06 -4.30
C SER A 168 -19.43 -12.49 -4.00
N ASP A 169 -19.58 -13.41 -4.96
CA ASP A 169 -19.14 -14.79 -4.86
C ASP A 169 -17.63 -14.90 -4.67
N ARG A 170 -16.87 -14.04 -5.34
CA ARG A 170 -15.43 -14.02 -5.20
C ARG A 170 -15.02 -13.57 -3.80
N TYR A 171 -15.62 -12.49 -3.28
CA TYR A 171 -15.35 -12.03 -1.92
C TYR A 171 -15.77 -13.08 -0.89
N ARG A 172 -16.86 -13.81 -1.15
CA ARG A 172 -17.27 -14.95 -0.34
C ARG A 172 -16.21 -16.05 -0.33
N ARG A 173 -15.70 -16.46 -1.50
CA ARG A 173 -14.62 -17.46 -1.60
C ARG A 173 -13.35 -17.02 -0.90
N LYS A 174 -12.97 -15.73 -1.01
CA LYS A 174 -11.84 -15.16 -0.28
C LYS A 174 -12.05 -15.23 1.23
N ALA A 175 -13.20 -14.76 1.71
CA ALA A 175 -13.51 -14.80 3.13
C ALA A 175 -13.51 -16.23 3.68
N ILE A 176 -14.02 -17.20 2.91
CA ILE A 176 -13.92 -18.62 3.27
C ILE A 176 -12.44 -19.02 3.37
N LYS A 177 -11.61 -18.75 2.36
CA LYS A 177 -10.18 -19.08 2.38
C LYS A 177 -9.44 -18.50 3.60
N TYR A 178 -9.74 -17.25 3.98
CA TYR A 178 -9.12 -16.63 5.16
C TYR A 178 -9.67 -17.20 6.48
N LYS A 179 -10.97 -17.54 6.54
CA LYS A 179 -11.58 -18.15 7.74
C LYS A 179 -11.15 -19.60 7.94
N THR A 180 -10.95 -20.35 6.87
CA THR A 180 -10.51 -21.75 6.89
C THR A 180 -8.99 -21.90 6.75
N GLY A 181 -8.26 -20.78 6.74
CA GLY A 181 -6.80 -20.81 6.70
C GLY A 181 -6.22 -21.35 8.02
N PRO A 182 -4.89 -21.55 8.08
CA PRO A 182 -4.22 -21.96 9.31
C PRO A 182 -4.54 -20.95 10.42
N SER A 183 -5.37 -21.40 11.36
CA SER A 183 -5.81 -20.62 12.50
C SER A 183 -4.71 -20.63 13.56
N SER A 184 -4.72 -19.65 14.47
CA SER A 184 -3.84 -19.69 15.64
C SER A 184 -4.06 -20.95 16.48
N GLU A 185 -5.25 -21.55 16.42
CA GLU A 185 -5.55 -22.84 17.05
C GLU A 185 -4.78 -24.02 16.45
N ASP A 186 -4.27 -23.89 15.22
CA ASP A 186 -3.45 -24.92 14.55
C ASP A 186 -2.02 -24.92 15.10
N ILE A 187 -1.54 -23.75 15.52
CA ILE A 187 -0.19 -23.57 16.09
C ILE A 187 -0.23 -23.72 17.63
N TRP A 188 -1.33 -23.34 18.26
CA TRP A 188 -1.48 -23.31 19.72
C TRP A 188 -2.63 -24.19 20.18
N GLU A 189 -2.29 -25.24 20.91
CA GLU A 189 -3.30 -26.06 21.58
C GLU A 189 -3.99 -25.28 22.71
N LEU A 190 -5.31 -25.42 22.80
CA LEU A 190 -6.09 -24.87 23.91
C LEU A 190 -5.61 -25.49 25.23
N ARG A 191 -5.16 -24.64 26.16
CA ARG A 191 -4.82 -25.10 27.51
C ARG A 191 -6.09 -25.59 28.21
N LYS A 192 -6.05 -26.84 28.66
CA LYS A 192 -7.13 -27.44 29.46
C LYS A 192 -7.04 -27.05 30.93
N GLU A 193 -5.87 -26.64 31.40
CA GLU A 193 -5.63 -26.27 32.78
C GLU A 193 -5.30 -24.78 32.94
N PRO A 194 -5.78 -24.14 34.02
CA PRO A 194 -5.48 -22.74 34.30
C PRO A 194 -3.99 -22.57 34.65
N VAL A 195 -3.36 -21.53 34.11
CA VAL A 195 -1.96 -21.22 34.45
C VAL A 195 -1.91 -20.61 35.84
N VAL A 196 -1.40 -21.38 36.80
CA VAL A 196 -1.16 -20.91 38.16
C VAL A 196 0.13 -20.08 38.17
N GLY A 197 0.06 -18.84 38.66
CA GLY A 197 1.24 -18.01 38.89
C GLY A 197 1.85 -17.32 37.66
N ALA A 198 1.10 -17.14 36.56
CA ALA A 198 1.59 -16.46 35.35
C ALA A 198 2.20 -15.07 35.59
N PHE A 199 1.80 -14.39 36.66
CA PHE A 199 2.24 -13.05 37.04
C PHE A 199 2.80 -12.99 38.47
N GLN A 200 3.21 -14.13 39.04
CA GLN A 200 3.82 -14.17 40.37
C GLN A 200 5.33 -13.96 40.24
N GLY A 201 5.71 -12.70 40.05
CA GLY A 201 7.07 -12.21 40.24
C GLY A 201 7.00 -11.03 41.20
N ASP A 202 7.95 -10.94 42.14
CA ASP A 202 8.02 -9.81 43.05
C ASP A 202 8.61 -8.61 42.30
N TYR A 203 7.77 -7.91 41.52
CA TYR A 203 8.17 -6.78 40.66
C TYR A 203 8.98 -5.72 41.43
N LEU A 204 8.65 -5.53 42.71
CA LEU A 204 9.38 -4.62 43.61
C LEU A 204 10.79 -5.09 43.94
N ALA A 205 11.04 -6.40 43.97
CA ALA A 205 12.40 -6.95 44.12
C ALA A 205 13.22 -6.71 42.85
N PHE A 206 12.59 -6.92 41.68
CA PHE A 206 13.21 -6.67 40.38
C PHE A 206 13.56 -5.18 40.18
N GLU A 207 12.67 -4.25 40.55
CA GLU A 207 12.93 -2.80 40.49
C GLU A 207 14.10 -2.39 41.37
N ARG A 208 14.15 -2.88 42.63
CA ARG A 208 15.27 -2.62 43.54
C ARG A 208 16.60 -3.14 43.01
N GLU A 209 16.59 -4.28 42.33
CA GLU A 209 17.80 -4.83 41.72
C GLU A 209 18.28 -3.99 40.54
N MET A 210 17.36 -3.55 39.67
CA MET A 210 17.65 -2.64 38.56
C MET A 210 18.23 -1.30 39.03
N GLU A 211 17.71 -0.72 40.10
CA GLU A 211 18.24 0.51 40.69
C GLU A 211 19.68 0.36 41.20
N ARG A 212 19.99 -0.77 41.87
CA ARG A 212 21.34 -1.06 42.34
C ARG A 212 22.34 -1.20 41.19
N LEU A 213 21.93 -1.85 40.11
CA LEU A 213 22.78 -1.99 38.92
C LEU A 213 23.03 -0.64 38.25
N LYS A 214 22.00 0.22 38.19
CA LYS A 214 22.13 1.59 37.68
C LYS A 214 23.07 2.44 38.54
N GLN A 215 22.96 2.36 39.86
CA GLN A 215 23.85 3.05 40.78
C GLN A 215 25.29 2.59 40.59
N ARG A 216 25.54 1.28 40.56
CA ARG A 216 26.87 0.72 40.30
C ARG A 216 27.46 1.19 38.96
N GLY A 217 26.63 1.26 37.92
CA GLY A 217 27.04 1.79 36.60
C GLY A 217 27.42 3.27 36.64
N ASN A 218 26.67 4.08 37.39
CA ASN A 218 26.97 5.48 37.60
C ASN A 218 28.26 5.68 38.41
N ASP A 219 28.46 4.88 39.47
CA ASP A 219 29.66 4.92 40.30
C ASP A 219 30.90 4.50 39.50
N ALA A 220 30.79 3.47 38.65
CA ALA A 220 31.86 3.06 37.75
C ALA A 220 32.20 4.15 36.72
N LYS A 221 31.19 4.86 36.20
CA LYS A 221 31.40 5.98 35.26
C LYS A 221 32.03 7.19 35.95
N ALA A 222 31.65 7.50 37.18
CA ALA A 222 32.24 8.58 37.99
C ALA A 222 33.70 8.27 38.34
N ASN A 223 34.00 7.03 38.73
CA ASN A 223 35.36 6.58 39.00
C ASN A 223 36.23 6.57 37.73
N GLY A 224 35.67 6.15 36.58
CA GLY A 224 36.36 6.19 35.28
C GLY A 224 36.67 7.61 34.80
N ALA A 225 35.79 8.57 35.05
CA ALA A 225 36.01 9.99 34.74
C ALA A 225 37.15 10.58 35.60
N ASN A 226 37.16 10.29 36.91
CA ASN A 226 38.22 10.73 37.80
C ASN A 226 39.60 10.13 37.48
N THR A 227 39.66 8.92 36.89
CA THR A 227 40.93 8.32 36.44
C THR A 227 41.46 8.84 35.11
N MET A 228 40.67 9.59 34.33
CA MET A 228 41.10 10.21 33.07
C MET A 228 41.55 11.67 33.22
N GLU A 229 41.28 12.28 34.38
CA GLU A 229 41.59 13.69 34.66
C GLU A 229 42.85 13.87 35.54
N ALA A 230 43.59 12.78 35.81
CA ALA A 230 44.88 12.75 36.52
C ALA A 230 46.00 12.26 35.60
#